data_AF-A0A7W0F5A4-F1
#
_entry.id   AF-A0A7W0F5A4-F1
#
_cell.length_a   1.000
_cell.length_b   1.000
_cell.length_c   1.000
_cell.angle_alpha   90.00
_cell.angle_beta   90.00
_cell.angle_gamma   90.00
#
_symmetry.space_group_name_H-M   'P 1'
#
loop_
_entity.id
_entity.type
_entity.pdbx_description
1 polymer ?
#
loop_
_entity_poly.entity_id
_entity_poly.type
_entity_poly.pdbx_seq_one_letter_code
_entity_poly.pdbx_strand_id
1 'polypeptide(L)' 'MKKSKIIRKTKETSVSVDFSSGPSGKSSVKTPVGFLNHMLELFAYHGGFGLVVKAAGDTDVD' A
#
# COMPACT_ATOMS: atom_id res chain seq x y z
N MET A 1 18.31 -6.77 4.27
CA MET A 1 17.03 -6.07 3.98
C MET A 1 16.32 -6.79 2.85
N LYS A 2 15.14 -7.37 3.09
CA LYS A 2 14.32 -8.00 2.05
C LYS A 2 13.41 -6.94 1.44
N LYS A 3 13.30 -6.93 0.12
CA LYS A 3 12.36 -6.09 -0.62
C LYS A 3 11.52 -6.97 -1.52
N SER A 4 10.25 -6.64 -1.68
CA SER A 4 9.36 -7.31 -2.61
C SER A 4 8.51 -6.28 -3.33
N LYS A 5 8.22 -6.55 -4.59
CA LYS A 5 7.31 -5.76 -5.42
C LYS A 5 6.27 -6.69 -6.01
N ILE A 6 5.01 -6.34 -5.85
CA ILE A 6 3.88 -7.07 -6.42
C ILE A 6 2.99 -6.09 -7.17
N ILE A 7 2.51 -6.52 -8.33
CA ILE A 7 1.48 -5.82 -9.10
C ILE A 7 0.37 -6.84 -9.34
N ARG A 8 -0.85 -6.47 -8.98
CA ARG A 8 -2.06 -7.27 -9.20
C ARG A 8 -3.07 -6.41 -9.94
N LYS A 9 -3.64 -6.97 -11.01
CA LYS A 9 -4.69 -6.33 -11.80
C LYS A 9 -5.85 -7.30 -11.98
N THR A 10 -7.05 -6.85 -11.67
CA THR A 10 -8.31 -7.54 -11.95
C THR A 10 -9.22 -6.62 -12.76
N LYS A 11 -10.49 -7.02 -12.94
CA LYS A 11 -11.51 -6.15 -13.53
C LYS A 11 -11.90 -4.99 -12.60
N GLU A 12 -11.92 -5.25 -11.30
CA GLU A 12 -12.31 -4.28 -10.26
C GLU A 12 -11.14 -3.36 -9.86
N THR A 13 -9.95 -3.94 -9.64
CA THR A 13 -8.85 -3.23 -8.97
C THR A 13 -7.51 -3.37 -9.68
N SER A 14 -6.69 -2.32 -9.55
CA SER A 14 -5.29 -2.30 -9.95
C SER A 14 -4.45 -1.87 -8.76
N VAL A 15 -3.63 -2.78 -8.24
CA VAL A 15 -2.86 -2.58 -7.00
C VAL A 15 -1.39 -2.84 -7.26
N SER A 16 -0.53 -1.92 -6.83
CA SER A 16 0.92 -2.08 -6.76
C SER A 16 1.39 -1.88 -5.33
N VAL A 17 2.21 -2.82 -4.86
CA VAL A 17 2.82 -2.79 -3.53
C VAL A 17 4.32 -2.96 -3.66
N ASP A 18 5.07 -2.03 -3.09
CA ASP A 18 6.50 -2.16 -2.83
C ASP A 18 6.70 -2.24 -1.30
N PHE A 19 7.26 -3.35 -0.83
CA PHE A 19 7.51 -3.63 0.58
C PHE A 19 9.01 -3.71 0.87
N SER A 20 9.42 -3.22 2.03
CA SER A 20 10.81 -3.31 2.51
C SER A 20 10.84 -3.64 4.00
N SER A 21 11.40 -4.80 4.36
CA SER A 21 11.59 -5.20 5.75
C SER A 21 12.71 -4.35 6.40
N GLY A 22 12.35 -3.35 7.21
CA GLY A 22 13.28 -2.55 8.01
C GLY A 22 12.87 -1.09 8.24
N PRO A 23 13.35 -0.46 9.33
CA PRO A 23 12.84 0.82 9.84
C PRO A 23 13.19 2.05 8.97
N SER A 24 14.08 1.90 7.98
CA SER A 24 14.48 2.95 7.04
C SER A 24 13.67 2.96 5.73
N GLY A 25 12.63 2.12 5.63
CA GLY A 25 11.80 2.05 4.44
C GLY A 25 10.90 3.27 4.29
N LYS A 26 10.87 3.87 3.09
CA LYS A 26 9.89 4.92 2.75
C LYS A 26 8.48 4.30 2.76
N SER A 27 7.51 5.02 3.33
CA SER A 27 6.10 4.64 3.31
C SER A 27 5.26 5.71 2.63
N SER A 28 4.36 5.28 1.76
CA SER A 28 3.43 6.16 1.05
C SER A 28 2.25 5.33 0.54
N VAL A 29 1.06 5.63 1.02
CA VAL A 29 -0.15 4.89 0.65
C VAL A 29 -1.08 5.80 -0.12
N LYS A 30 -1.45 5.39 -1.32
CA LYS A 30 -2.43 6.08 -2.16
C LYS A 30 -3.46 5.08 -2.68
N THR A 31 -4.62 5.11 -2.06
CA THR A 31 -5.84 4.46 -2.51
C THR A 31 -6.96 5.52 -2.56
N PRO A 32 -8.07 5.26 -3.28
CA PRO A 32 -9.23 6.15 -3.27
C PRO A 32 -9.91 6.25 -1.89
N VAL A 33 -9.64 5.30 -0.98
CA VAL A 33 -10.24 5.25 0.36
C VAL A 33 -9.31 5.89 1.39
N GLY A 34 -9.61 7.12 1.79
CA GLY A 34 -8.76 7.91 2.70
C GLY A 34 -8.51 7.24 4.06
N PHE A 35 -9.52 6.61 4.64
CA PHE A 35 -9.37 5.90 5.92
C PHE A 35 -8.41 4.71 5.80
N LEU A 36 -8.47 3.96 4.71
CA LEU A 36 -7.55 2.86 4.44
C LEU A 36 -6.11 3.35 4.28
N ASN A 37 -5.91 4.52 3.65
CA ASN A 37 -4.58 5.13 3.54
C ASN A 37 -3.98 5.34 4.93
N HIS A 38 -4.75 5.96 5.82
CA HIS A 38 -4.32 6.22 7.19
C HIS A 38 -3.98 4.92 7.95
N MET A 39 -4.82 3.90 7.86
CA MET A 39 -4.59 2.61 8.54
C MET A 39 -3.31 1.90 8.05
N LEU A 40 -3.07 1.89 6.74
CA LEU A 40 -1.87 1.26 6.18
C LEU A 40 -0.59 2.05 6.47
N GLU A 41 -0.67 3.38 6.56
CA GLU A 41 0.44 4.22 7.01
C GLU A 41 0.82 3.92 8.47
N LEU A 42 -0.18 3.85 9.36
CA LEU A 42 0.04 3.45 10.75
C LEU A 42 0.60 2.03 10.86
N PHE A 43 0.08 1.10 10.05
CA PHE A 43 0.58 -0.27 10.00
C PHE A 43 2.08 -0.31 9.64
N ALA A 44 2.50 0.47 8.65
CA ALA A 44 3.91 0.56 8.26
C ALA A 44 4.78 1.24 9.34
N TYR A 45 4.26 2.32 9.93
CA TYR A 45 4.95 3.06 10.99
C TYR A 45 5.18 2.20 12.24
N HIS A 46 4.12 1.62 12.81
CA HIS A 46 4.21 0.78 14.01
C HIS A 46 4.86 -0.58 13.74
N GLY A 47 4.78 -1.09 12.51
CA GLY A 47 5.44 -2.32 12.09
C GLY A 47 6.93 -2.18 11.80
N GLY A 48 7.46 -0.95 11.73
CA GLY A 48 8.88 -0.71 11.48
C GLY A 48 9.36 -1.16 10.10
N PHE A 49 8.50 -1.03 9.08
CA PHE A 49 8.83 -1.37 7.69
C PHE A 49 8.40 -0.29 6.70
N GLY A 50 9.00 -0.32 5.50
CA GLY A 50 8.59 0.53 4.38
C GLY A 50 7.46 -0.10 3.60
N LEU A 51 6.42 0.68 3.31
CA LEU A 51 5.28 0.25 2.52
C LEU A 51 4.84 1.35 1.55
N VAL A 52 5.04 1.12 0.25
CA VAL A 52 4.49 1.98 -0.80
C VAL A 52 3.35 1.24 -1.50
N VAL A 53 2.14 1.80 -1.42
CA VAL A 53 0.94 1.24 -2.04
C VAL A 53 0.34 2.24 -3.00
N LYS A 54 0.04 1.78 -4.21
CA LYS A 54 -0.79 2.51 -5.17
C LYS A 54 -1.94 1.60 -5.57
N ALA A 55 -3.16 1.99 -5.24
CA ALA A 55 -4.36 1.28 -5.64
C ALA A 55 -5.30 2.22 -6.40
N ALA A 56 -5.95 1.67 -7.41
CA ALA A 56 -7.13 2.23 -8.05
C ALA A 56 -8.18 1.12 -8.15
N GLY A 57 -9.45 1.49 -8.05
CA GLY A 57 -10.58 0.57 -8.12
C GLY A 57 -11.86 1.30 -8.45
N ASP A 58 -12.91 0.53 -8.68
CA ASP A 58 -14.26 0.94 -9.01
C ASP A 58 -15.06 1.38 -7.77
N THR A 59 -14.58 2.42 -7.06
CA THR A 59 -15.20 2.96 -5.83
C THR A 59 -16.56 3.65 -6.04
N ASP A 60 -17.06 3.66 -7.27
CA ASP A 60 -18.43 4.10 -7.56
C ASP A 60 -19.44 2.96 -7.32
N VAL A 61 -18.96 1.72 -7.19
CA VAL A 61 -19.77 0.54 -6.85
C VAL A 61 -20.00 0.46 -5.35
N ASP A 62 -18.95 0.66 -4.56
CA ASP A 62 -18.93 0.73 -3.08
C ASP A 62 -17.85 1.69 -2.53
#